data_AF-H3A7K1-F1
#
_entry.id   AF-H3A7K1-F1
#
_cell.length_a   1.000
_cell.length_b   1.000
_cell.length_c   1.000
_cell.angle_alpha   90.00
_cell.angle_beta   90.00
_cell.angle_gamma   90.00
#
_symmetry.space_group_name_H-M   'P 1'
#
loop_
_entity.id
_entity.type
_entity.pdbx_description
1 polymer ?
#
loop_
_entity_poly.entity_id
_entity_poly.type
_entity_poly.pdbx_seq_one_letter_code
_entity_poly.pdbx_strand_id
1 'polypeptide(L)'
;RFAVYVKEFHSFKDTFIGEVLFPCDQGDWKADLPSNYTKELMTTKTKLKKIKKKKSVVGDVLSSTGAQFKQLGQMFILLQYQTLANRIKVMVRKAENLGKLTRMPGSPVVADHYVTIHLYHNGEIIATKETKSASGYNPVWNAPFLFDIPAGNIQEHQLSLEFIVMQKGRIYTRNCVLGRVLIGTNASEVGLVHWKEMCNRGHVESARWHAIQP
;
A
#
# COMPACT_ATOMS: atom_id res chain seq x y z
N ARG A 1 -22.93 16.21 3.59
CA ARG A 1 -23.25 14.95 2.88
C ARG A 1 -23.09 13.81 3.85
N PHE A 2 -24.12 12.98 4.00
CA PHE A 2 -24.06 11.72 4.73
C PHE A 2 -24.38 10.59 3.76
N ALA A 3 -23.69 9.46 3.87
CA ALA A 3 -23.90 8.29 3.03
C ALA A 3 -24.07 7.06 3.93
N VAL A 4 -25.07 6.23 3.62
CA VAL A 4 -25.48 5.07 4.40
C VAL A 4 -25.10 3.81 3.62
N TYR A 5 -24.51 2.86 4.33
CA TYR A 5 -24.06 1.57 3.80
C TYR A 5 -24.61 0.44 4.67
N VAL A 6 -24.99 -0.67 4.04
CA VAL A 6 -25.30 -1.93 4.74
C VAL A 6 -24.11 -2.85 4.63
N LYS A 7 -23.78 -3.52 5.73
CA LYS A 7 -22.71 -4.50 5.77
C LYS A 7 -23.31 -5.90 5.64
N GLU A 8 -23.05 -6.57 4.53
CA GLU A 8 -23.51 -7.95 4.33
C GLU A 8 -22.54 -8.94 4.99
N PHE A 9 -23.05 -9.71 5.96
CA PHE A 9 -22.26 -10.61 6.80
C PHE A 9 -21.54 -11.73 6.06
N HIS A 10 -21.95 -12.05 4.82
CA HIS A 10 -21.41 -13.16 4.05
C HIS A 10 -20.40 -12.73 2.96
N SER A 11 -20.42 -11.46 2.52
CA SER A 11 -19.62 -10.99 1.37
C SER A 11 -18.47 -10.05 1.75
N PHE A 12 -18.43 -9.56 3.00
CA PHE A 12 -17.46 -8.53 3.47
C PHE A 12 -17.39 -7.27 2.57
N LYS A 13 -18.41 -7.04 1.74
CA LYS A 13 -18.59 -5.86 0.91
C LYS A 13 -19.64 -4.96 1.55
N ASP A 14 -19.33 -3.68 1.62
CA ASP A 14 -20.31 -2.67 2.03
C ASP A 14 -21.17 -2.31 0.82
N THR A 15 -22.47 -2.61 0.89
CA THR A 15 -23.44 -2.28 -0.15
C THR A 15 -24.01 -0.89 0.13
N PHE A 16 -23.91 0.03 -0.84
CA PHE A 16 -24.43 1.39 -0.71
C PHE A 16 -25.96 1.37 -0.69
N ILE A 17 -26.56 1.94 0.37
CA ILE A 17 -28.03 2.04 0.49
C ILE A 17 -28.52 3.36 -0.11
N GLY A 18 -27.84 4.46 0.23
CA GLY A 18 -28.24 5.78 -0.24
C GLY A 18 -27.48 6.90 0.45
N GLU A 19 -27.70 8.13 0.00
CA GLU A 19 -27.09 9.32 0.58
C GLU A 19 -28.08 10.46 0.78
N VAL A 20 -27.75 11.33 1.72
CA VAL A 20 -28.47 12.57 1.97
C VAL A 20 -27.53 13.76 1.86
N LEU A 21 -27.96 14.76 1.12
CA LEU A 21 -27.34 16.08 1.07
C LEU A 21 -28.17 17.02 1.94
N PHE A 22 -27.53 17.52 2.98
CA PHE A 22 -28.05 18.57 3.86
C PHE A 22 -27.47 19.92 3.40
N PRO A 23 -28.28 20.83 2.86
CA PRO A 23 -27.88 22.21 2.60
C PRO A 23 -27.77 22.94 3.94
N CYS A 24 -26.54 23.29 4.37
CA CYS A 24 -26.31 23.89 5.69
C CYS A 24 -26.96 25.27 5.87
N ASP A 25 -27.28 25.93 4.77
CA ASP A 25 -27.99 27.21 4.66
C ASP A 25 -29.49 27.11 4.97
N GLN A 26 -30.06 25.90 5.01
CA GLN A 26 -31.48 25.66 5.26
C GLN A 26 -31.76 25.16 6.69
N GLY A 27 -30.74 25.07 7.54
CA GLY A 27 -30.87 24.62 8.92
C GLY A 27 -31.03 25.76 9.91
N ASP A 28 -32.07 25.72 10.74
CA ASP A 28 -32.16 26.55 11.95
C ASP A 28 -31.28 25.94 13.04
N TRP A 29 -30.04 26.41 13.10
CA TRP A 29 -29.04 25.94 14.04
C TRP A 29 -29.12 26.75 15.34
N LYS A 30 -29.64 26.15 16.41
CA LYS A 30 -29.57 26.71 17.76
C LYS A 30 -28.42 26.05 18.50
N ALA A 31 -27.51 26.84 19.08
CA ALA A 31 -26.28 26.33 19.70
C ALA A 31 -26.53 25.38 20.88
N ASP A 32 -27.67 25.52 21.55
CA ASP A 32 -27.94 24.85 22.83
C ASP A 32 -28.97 23.72 22.74
N LEU A 33 -29.51 23.43 21.55
CA LEU A 33 -30.49 22.34 21.35
C LEU A 33 -30.11 21.46 20.14
N PRO A 34 -30.29 20.13 20.24
CA PRO A 34 -30.13 19.25 19.10
C PRO A 34 -31.20 19.53 18.03
N SER A 35 -30.78 19.94 16.83
CA SER A 35 -31.66 20.09 15.67
C SER A 35 -31.92 18.72 15.03
N ASN A 36 -33.19 18.32 14.95
CA ASN A 36 -33.61 17.10 14.28
C ASN A 36 -33.95 17.40 12.80
N TYR A 37 -33.47 16.56 11.89
CA TYR A 37 -33.75 16.67 10.47
C TYR A 37 -34.02 15.30 9.86
N THR A 38 -35.17 15.16 9.20
CA THR A 38 -35.61 13.93 8.54
C THR A 38 -35.68 14.16 7.05
N LYS A 39 -34.98 13.32 6.28
CA LYS A 39 -35.01 13.36 4.81
C LYS A 39 -34.78 11.98 4.23
N GLU A 40 -35.51 11.65 3.17
CA GLU A 40 -35.37 10.37 2.48
C GLU A 40 -34.00 10.22 1.80
N LEU A 41 -33.51 8.98 1.78
CA LEU A 41 -32.23 8.64 1.18
C LEU A 41 -32.34 8.62 -0.35
N MET A 42 -31.41 9.29 -1.02
CA MET A 42 -31.25 9.17 -2.47
C MET A 42 -30.41 7.93 -2.78
N THR A 43 -30.95 7.02 -3.60
CA THR A 43 -30.29 5.76 -3.97
C THR A 43 -29.23 5.92 -5.06
N THR A 44 -29.15 7.10 -5.69
CA THR A 44 -28.17 7.44 -6.72
C THR A 44 -27.00 8.22 -6.11
N LYS A 45 -25.76 7.77 -6.37
CA LYS A 45 -24.56 8.40 -5.83
C LYS A 45 -24.18 9.64 -6.63
N THR A 46 -24.44 10.82 -6.08
CA THR A 46 -24.16 12.10 -6.73
C THR A 46 -22.66 12.38 -6.75
N LYS A 47 -22.10 12.65 -7.94
CA LYS A 47 -20.71 13.10 -8.10
C LYS A 47 -20.62 14.60 -7.77
N LEU A 48 -20.17 14.93 -6.56
CA LEU A 48 -19.85 16.31 -6.19
C LEU A 48 -18.65 16.81 -7.02
N LYS A 49 -18.88 17.75 -7.94
CA LYS A 49 -17.81 18.50 -8.60
C LYS A 49 -17.12 19.39 -7.55
N LYS A 50 -15.85 19.12 -7.25
CA LYS A 50 -15.01 20.02 -6.43
C LYS A 50 -14.88 21.36 -7.17
N ILE A 51 -15.44 22.43 -6.62
CA ILE A 51 -15.11 23.79 -7.04
C ILE A 51 -13.67 24.05 -6.57
N LYS A 52 -12.70 24.00 -7.49
CA LYS A 52 -11.33 24.47 -7.26
C LYS A 52 -11.40 25.98 -7.04
N LYS A 53 -10.98 26.46 -5.86
CA LYS A 53 -10.55 27.86 -5.71
C LYS A 53 -9.36 28.08 -6.65
N LYS A 54 -9.57 28.82 -7.75
CA LYS A 54 -8.51 29.26 -8.66
C LYS A 54 -7.67 30.32 -7.94
N LYS A 55 -6.37 30.06 -7.77
CA LYS A 55 -5.34 31.10 -7.90
C LYS A 55 -4.68 30.87 -9.26
N SER A 56 -4.70 31.91 -10.09
CA SER A 56 -3.95 32.08 -11.33
C SER A 56 -2.45 31.81 -11.08
N VAL A 57 -1.65 31.28 -12.00
CA VAL A 57 -1.24 31.86 -13.29
C VAL A 57 -0.63 30.74 -14.17
N VAL A 58 -1.11 30.67 -15.42
CA VAL A 58 -0.55 30.20 -16.72
C VAL A 58 0.38 28.98 -16.79
N GLY A 59 -0.05 27.97 -17.58
CA GLY A 59 0.84 27.04 -18.29
C GLY A 59 0.37 25.59 -18.47
N ASP A 60 -0.88 25.32 -18.84
CA ASP A 60 -1.39 23.95 -19.05
C ASP A 60 -1.12 23.43 -20.48
N VAL A 61 -0.35 22.34 -20.59
CA VAL A 61 -0.44 21.35 -21.68
C VAL A 61 -0.96 20.04 -21.05
N LEU A 62 -1.87 19.39 -21.78
CA LEU A 62 -2.78 18.34 -21.34
C LEU A 62 -2.11 17.12 -20.70
N SER A 63 -2.76 16.55 -19.67
CA SER A 63 -2.85 15.09 -19.54
C SER A 63 -4.11 14.66 -18.80
N SER A 64 -4.69 13.61 -19.34
CA SER A 64 -6.03 13.07 -19.22
C SER A 64 -6.33 12.37 -17.90
N THR A 65 -7.62 12.42 -17.53
CA THR A 65 -8.39 11.43 -16.77
C THR A 65 -7.67 10.15 -16.32
N GLY A 66 -7.45 10.02 -15.02
CA GLY A 66 -7.13 8.76 -14.34
C GLY A 66 -7.56 8.84 -12.89
N ALA A 67 -8.18 7.79 -12.36
CA ALA A 67 -8.52 7.69 -10.94
C ALA A 67 -7.27 8.04 -10.10
N GLN A 68 -7.39 8.95 -9.13
CA GLN A 68 -6.29 9.23 -8.21
C GLN A 68 -6.00 7.95 -7.41
N PHE A 69 -5.05 7.14 -7.88
CA PHE A 69 -4.49 6.05 -7.11
C PHE A 69 -3.97 6.64 -5.81
N LYS A 70 -4.59 6.26 -4.68
CA LYS A 70 -4.12 6.67 -3.35
C LYS A 70 -2.74 6.05 -3.18
N GLN A 71 -1.69 6.88 -3.20
CA GLN A 71 -0.31 6.42 -3.06
C GLN A 71 -0.15 5.68 -1.72
N LEU A 72 0.24 4.40 -1.78
CA LEU A 72 0.31 3.50 -0.61
C LEU A 72 1.60 3.68 0.20
N GLY A 73 2.53 4.48 -0.31
CA GLY A 73 3.86 4.69 0.24
C GLY A 73 4.94 4.04 -0.62
N GLN A 74 6.15 3.97 -0.09
CA GLN A 74 7.29 3.36 -0.75
C GLN A 74 8.20 2.67 0.27
N MET A 75 8.98 1.69 -0.19
CA MET A 75 9.92 0.94 0.64
C MET A 75 11.33 0.97 0.06
N PHE A 76 12.31 1.05 0.95
CA PHE A 76 13.72 1.04 0.60
C PHE A 76 14.32 -0.34 0.87
N ILE A 77 14.75 -1.00 -0.20
CA ILE A 77 15.22 -2.38 -0.19
C ILE A 77 16.65 -2.39 -0.71
N LEU A 78 17.51 -3.19 -0.08
CA LEU A 78 18.82 -3.52 -0.60
C LEU A 78 18.90 -4.99 -0.96
N LEU A 79 19.57 -5.28 -2.07
CA LEU A 79 19.78 -6.63 -2.58
C LEU A 79 21.26 -6.85 -2.88
N GLN A 80 21.75 -8.05 -2.63
CA GLN A 80 23.11 -8.47 -2.97
C GLN A 80 23.09 -9.93 -3.36
N TYR A 81 23.64 -10.23 -4.53
CA TYR A 81 23.78 -11.60 -4.99
C TYR A 81 25.15 -12.16 -4.59
N GLN A 82 25.15 -13.25 -3.84
CA GLN A 82 26.34 -13.98 -3.41
C GLN A 82 26.52 -15.20 -4.33
N THR A 83 27.22 -15.00 -5.45
CA THR A 83 27.36 -16.00 -6.51
C THR A 83 27.98 -17.30 -6.00
N LEU A 84 29.06 -17.24 -5.22
CA LEU A 84 29.74 -18.44 -4.70
C LEU A 84 28.88 -19.27 -3.76
N ALA A 85 27.98 -18.62 -3.01
CA ALA A 85 27.12 -19.28 -2.04
C ALA A 85 25.72 -19.61 -2.60
N ASN A 86 25.42 -19.24 -3.84
CA ASN A 86 24.08 -19.29 -4.43
C ASN A 86 23.01 -18.72 -3.49
N ARG A 87 23.24 -17.50 -3.02
CA ARG A 87 22.34 -16.81 -2.08
C ARG A 87 22.04 -15.39 -2.51
N ILE A 88 20.83 -14.93 -2.18
CA ILE A 88 20.47 -13.52 -2.23
C ILE A 88 20.37 -13.00 -0.79
N LYS A 89 21.14 -11.97 -0.48
CA LYS A 89 20.99 -11.20 0.74
C LYS A 89 20.01 -10.06 0.46
N VAL A 90 18.97 -9.99 1.28
CA VAL A 90 17.91 -8.98 1.21
C VAL A 90 17.95 -8.16 2.50
N MET A 91 17.97 -6.83 2.40
CA MET A 91 17.77 -5.96 3.55
C MET A 91 16.49 -5.14 3.37
N VAL A 92 15.52 -5.38 4.24
CA VAL A 92 14.35 -4.50 4.38
C VAL A 92 14.74 -3.37 5.32
N ARG A 93 15.09 -2.21 4.76
CA ARG A 93 15.62 -1.08 5.54
C ARG A 93 14.49 -0.31 6.22
N LYS A 94 13.65 0.36 5.43
CA LYS A 94 12.56 1.22 5.91
C LYS A 94 11.46 1.38 4.87
N ALA A 95 10.31 1.88 5.30
CA ALA A 95 9.28 2.42 4.42
C ALA A 95 8.93 3.85 4.78
N GLU A 96 8.34 4.57 3.83
CA GLU A 96 7.92 5.95 3.99
C GLU A 96 6.50 6.16 3.45
N ASN A 97 5.77 7.05 4.11
CA ASN A 97 4.43 7.50 3.73
C ASN A 97 3.43 6.34 3.58
N LEU A 98 3.49 5.34 4.45
CA LEU A 98 2.54 4.23 4.43
C LEU A 98 1.10 4.73 4.58
N GLY A 99 0.22 4.27 3.69
CA GLY A 99 -1.16 4.71 3.62
C GLY A 99 -1.97 4.38 4.89
N LYS A 100 -2.80 5.32 5.35
CA LYS A 100 -3.78 5.05 6.42
C LYS A 100 -4.88 4.13 5.89
N LEU A 101 -4.90 2.86 6.31
CA LEU A 101 -6.01 1.96 6.04
C LEU A 101 -7.17 2.12 7.04
N THR A 102 -6.86 2.46 8.30
CA THR A 102 -7.86 2.53 9.37
C THR A 102 -8.65 3.85 9.30
N ARG A 103 -9.91 3.77 8.84
CA ARG A 103 -10.90 4.87 8.86
C ARG A 103 -11.64 4.97 10.20
N MET A 104 -10.96 4.83 11.35
CA MET A 104 -11.60 5.18 12.62
C MET A 104 -11.36 6.66 12.92
N PRO A 105 -12.40 7.51 12.98
CA PRO A 105 -12.28 8.88 13.45
C PRO A 105 -11.91 8.87 14.95
N GLY A 106 -10.99 9.73 15.37
CA GLY A 106 -10.83 10.07 16.79
C GLY A 106 -9.64 9.48 17.55
N SER A 107 -8.73 8.73 16.94
CA SER A 107 -7.46 8.39 17.60
C SER A 107 -6.31 8.33 16.58
N PRO A 108 -5.20 9.08 16.79
CA PRO A 108 -4.00 8.96 15.97
C PRO A 108 -3.30 7.66 16.38
N VAL A 109 -3.91 6.53 16.03
CA VAL A 109 -3.34 5.23 16.33
C VAL A 109 -2.20 4.99 15.37
N VAL A 110 -1.00 5.01 15.92
CA VAL A 110 0.20 4.53 15.25
C VAL A 110 -0.01 3.04 14.95
N ALA A 111 -0.10 2.70 13.66
CA ALA A 111 -0.26 1.32 13.24
C ALA A 111 1.10 0.62 13.20
N ASP A 112 1.14 -0.64 13.62
CA ASP A 112 2.34 -1.47 13.50
C ASP A 112 2.35 -2.17 12.15
N HIS A 113 3.51 -2.20 11.51
CA HIS A 113 3.71 -2.79 10.20
C HIS A 113 4.83 -3.82 10.24
N TYR A 114 4.67 -4.90 9.48
CA TYR A 114 5.72 -5.87 9.22
C TYR A 114 5.71 -6.24 7.73
N VAL A 115 6.80 -6.80 7.24
CA VAL A 115 6.94 -7.20 5.84
C VAL A 115 7.14 -8.69 5.76
N THR A 116 6.28 -9.37 5.02
CA THR A 116 6.47 -10.76 4.60
C THR A 116 7.16 -10.77 3.25
N ILE A 117 8.18 -11.59 3.09
CA ILE A 117 8.99 -11.69 1.87
C ILE A 117 8.87 -13.13 1.35
N HIS A 118 8.36 -13.28 0.13
CA HIS A 118 8.31 -14.55 -0.57
C HIS A 118 9.36 -14.57 -1.67
N LEU A 119 10.18 -15.62 -1.71
CA LEU A 119 11.00 -15.95 -2.86
C LEU A 119 10.26 -16.98 -3.71
N TYR A 120 9.99 -16.61 -4.95
CA TYR A 120 9.41 -17.47 -5.97
C TYR A 120 10.48 -18.02 -6.90
N HIS A 121 10.29 -19.26 -7.32
CA HIS A 121 11.01 -19.91 -8.41
C HIS A 121 9.99 -20.60 -9.33
N ASN A 122 9.97 -20.23 -10.61
CA ASN A 122 9.04 -20.77 -11.61
C ASN A 122 7.56 -20.68 -11.18
N GLY A 123 7.20 -19.61 -10.47
CA GLY A 123 5.84 -19.37 -9.98
C GLY A 123 5.49 -19.99 -8.63
N GLU A 124 6.37 -20.80 -8.04
CA GLU A 124 6.16 -21.42 -6.73
C GLU A 124 6.97 -20.74 -5.63
N ILE A 125 6.39 -20.58 -4.44
CA ILE A 125 7.09 -20.03 -3.28
C ILE A 125 8.05 -21.10 -2.73
N ILE A 126 9.35 -20.84 -2.82
CA ILE A 126 10.38 -21.74 -2.29
C ILE A 126 10.90 -21.31 -0.91
N ALA A 127 10.70 -20.04 -0.52
CA ALA A 127 11.08 -19.57 0.81
C ALA A 127 10.24 -18.36 1.23
N THR A 128 9.96 -18.27 2.54
CA THR A 128 9.26 -17.13 3.16
C THR A 128 10.04 -16.63 4.36
N LYS A 129 10.16 -15.30 4.51
CA LYS A 129 10.74 -14.63 5.68
C LYS A 129 9.84 -13.49 6.13
N GLU A 130 9.97 -13.07 7.38
CA GLU A 130 9.17 -11.98 7.93
C GLU A 130 10.02 -11.04 8.81
N THR A 131 9.76 -9.74 8.74
CA THR A 131 10.36 -8.76 9.66
C THR A 131 9.65 -8.75 11.02
N LYS A 132 10.33 -8.28 12.06
CA LYS A 132 9.62 -7.85 13.27
C LYS A 132 8.68 -6.68 12.95
N SER A 133 7.64 -6.50 13.76
CA SER A 133 6.76 -5.34 13.62
C SER A 133 7.48 -4.05 14.02
N ALA A 134 7.21 -2.97 13.29
CA ALA A 134 7.69 -1.62 13.59
C ALA A 134 6.52 -0.63 13.49
N SER A 135 6.48 0.34 14.41
CA SER A 135 5.35 1.25 14.54
C SER A 135 5.47 2.46 13.62
N GLY A 136 4.34 2.94 13.12
CA GLY A 136 4.19 4.22 12.44
C GLY A 136 4.14 4.12 10.92
N TYR A 137 3.96 5.28 10.28
CA TYR A 137 3.82 5.39 8.82
C TYR A 137 5.17 5.48 8.09
N ASN A 138 6.26 5.62 8.83
CA ASN A 138 7.64 5.60 8.32
C ASN A 138 8.47 4.57 9.09
N PRO A 139 8.06 3.28 9.10
CA PRO A 139 8.71 2.26 9.91
C PRO A 139 10.14 1.99 9.41
N VAL A 140 11.03 1.67 10.36
CA VAL A 140 12.41 1.27 10.09
C VAL A 140 12.62 -0.13 10.68
N TRP A 141 12.91 -1.10 9.83
CA TRP A 141 13.08 -2.50 10.24
C TRP A 141 14.54 -2.91 10.32
N ASN A 142 15.37 -2.44 9.40
CA ASN A 142 16.80 -2.80 9.30
C ASN A 142 17.03 -4.32 9.37
N ALA A 143 16.18 -5.09 8.70
CA ALA A 143 16.13 -6.54 8.83
C ALA A 143 16.85 -7.20 7.64
N PRO A 144 18.01 -7.87 7.87
CA PRO A 144 18.67 -8.66 6.86
C PRO A 144 18.09 -10.08 6.79
N PHE A 145 18.00 -10.61 5.58
CA PHE A 145 17.59 -11.98 5.29
C PHE A 145 18.52 -12.60 4.26
N LEU A 146 18.70 -13.92 4.37
CA LEU A 146 19.40 -14.72 3.38
C LEU A 146 18.39 -15.70 2.77
N PHE A 147 18.41 -15.78 1.45
CA PHE A 147 17.64 -16.73 0.66
C PHE A 147 18.58 -17.58 -0.17
N ASP A 148 18.52 -18.90 0.02
CA ASP A 148 19.17 -19.85 -0.88
C ASP A 148 18.41 -19.87 -2.21
N ILE A 149 19.14 -19.85 -3.33
CA ILE A 149 18.58 -19.97 -4.67
C ILE A 149 18.95 -21.32 -5.29
N PRO A 150 18.17 -21.82 -6.26
CA PRO A 150 18.53 -23.02 -7.02
C PRO A 150 19.94 -22.91 -7.62
N ALA A 151 20.65 -24.03 -7.65
CA ALA A 151 21.99 -24.09 -8.24
C ALA A 151 21.96 -23.74 -9.74
N GLY A 152 23.05 -23.17 -10.23
CA GLY A 152 23.19 -22.73 -11.61
C GLY A 152 23.17 -21.22 -11.76
N ASN A 153 23.03 -20.75 -13.00
CA ASN A 153 23.08 -19.33 -13.30
C ASN A 153 21.76 -18.64 -12.89
N ILE A 154 21.84 -17.60 -12.07
CA ILE A 154 20.67 -16.83 -11.63
C ILE A 154 19.84 -16.25 -12.80
N GLN A 155 20.46 -16.00 -13.96
CA GLN A 155 19.77 -15.48 -15.16
C GLN A 155 18.92 -16.53 -15.88
N GLU A 156 19.20 -17.82 -15.67
CA GLU A 156 18.45 -18.93 -16.28
C GLU A 156 17.20 -19.28 -15.46
N HIS A 157 17.17 -18.88 -14.19
CA HIS A 157 16.07 -19.14 -13.28
C HIS A 157 15.02 -18.04 -13.32
N GLN A 158 13.74 -18.41 -13.35
CA GLN A 158 12.66 -17.46 -13.20
C GLN A 158 12.42 -17.17 -11.71
N LEU A 159 13.22 -16.26 -11.16
CA LEU A 159 13.18 -15.88 -9.74
C LEU A 159 12.51 -14.51 -9.53
N SER A 160 11.70 -14.41 -8.46
CA SER A 160 11.16 -13.14 -8.01
C SER A 160 10.96 -13.08 -6.50
N LEU A 161 11.26 -11.93 -5.91
CA LEU A 161 10.99 -11.57 -4.53
C LEU A 161 9.71 -10.72 -4.47
N GLU A 162 8.69 -11.21 -3.76
CA GLU A 162 7.50 -10.43 -3.41
C GLU A 162 7.60 -9.96 -1.96
N PHE A 163 7.45 -8.66 -1.73
CA PHE A 163 7.45 -8.03 -0.43
C PHE A 163 6.04 -7.55 -0.13
N ILE A 164 5.37 -8.16 0.84
CA ILE A 164 4.01 -7.83 1.25
C ILE A 164 4.07 -7.01 2.53
N VAL A 165 3.62 -5.75 2.47
CA VAL A 165 3.53 -4.89 3.64
C VAL A 165 2.22 -5.19 4.36
N MET A 166 2.33 -5.71 5.57
CA MET A 166 1.20 -6.06 6.42
C MET A 166 1.04 -4.99 7.49
N GLN A 167 -0.18 -4.50 7.66
CA GLN A 167 -0.56 -3.70 8.81
C GLN A 167 -1.18 -4.63 9.86
N LYS A 168 -0.59 -4.65 11.06
CA LYS A 168 -1.05 -5.48 12.17
C LYS A 168 -2.37 -4.96 12.68
N GLY A 169 -3.35 -5.86 12.80
CA GLY A 169 -4.61 -5.54 13.44
C GLY A 169 -4.43 -5.39 14.95
N ARG A 170 -5.29 -4.57 15.58
CA ARG A 170 -5.49 -4.59 17.05
C ARG A 170 -6.12 -5.91 17.50
N ILE A 171 -6.21 -6.08 18.82
CA ILE A 171 -6.75 -7.24 19.56
C ILE A 171 -8.03 -7.87 18.95
N TYR A 172 -8.87 -7.09 18.25
CA TYR A 172 -10.14 -7.55 17.65
C TYR A 172 -10.22 -7.40 16.12
N THR A 173 -9.13 -7.05 15.45
CA THR A 173 -9.08 -6.86 13.98
C THR A 173 -8.00 -7.75 13.39
N ARG A 174 -8.26 -8.38 12.25
CA ARG A 174 -7.26 -9.18 11.53
C ARG A 174 -6.19 -8.27 10.93
N ASN A 175 -4.99 -8.84 10.70
CA ASN A 175 -3.96 -8.18 9.90
C ASN A 175 -4.48 -7.93 8.50
N CYS A 176 -4.04 -6.84 7.88
CA CYS A 176 -4.46 -6.44 6.55
C CYS A 176 -3.26 -6.17 5.66
N VAL A 177 -3.37 -6.58 4.41
CA VAL A 177 -2.38 -6.24 3.39
C VAL A 177 -2.53 -4.77 3.05
N LEU A 178 -1.46 -4.00 3.22
CA LEU A 178 -1.40 -2.61 2.80
C LEU A 178 -1.06 -2.52 1.30
N GLY A 179 -0.15 -3.37 0.85
CA GLY A 179 0.25 -3.48 -0.55
C GLY A 179 1.51 -4.33 -0.70
N ARG A 180 2.02 -4.40 -1.93
CA ARG A 180 3.14 -5.26 -2.31
C ARG A 180 4.19 -4.55 -3.15
N VAL A 181 5.40 -5.10 -3.17
CA VAL A 181 6.47 -4.76 -4.11
C VAL A 181 7.02 -6.05 -4.70
N LEU A 182 7.21 -6.08 -6.02
CA LEU A 182 7.77 -7.24 -6.72
C LEU A 182 9.12 -6.87 -7.34
N ILE A 183 10.14 -7.70 -7.12
CA ILE A 183 11.49 -7.53 -7.67
C ILE A 183 11.94 -8.87 -8.23
N GLY A 184 12.25 -8.97 -9.52
CA GLY A 184 12.60 -10.24 -10.14
C GLY A 184 12.56 -10.18 -11.66
N THR A 185 12.73 -11.33 -12.30
CA THR A 185 12.63 -11.45 -13.77
C THR A 185 11.24 -11.12 -14.30
N ASN A 186 10.19 -11.40 -13.51
CA ASN A 186 8.79 -11.13 -13.85
C ASN A 186 8.26 -9.80 -13.31
N ALA A 187 9.10 -8.96 -12.70
CA ALA A 187 8.68 -7.66 -12.16
C ALA A 187 8.57 -6.60 -13.26
N SER A 188 7.71 -5.59 -13.06
CA SER A 188 7.63 -4.45 -13.97
C SER A 188 8.62 -3.34 -13.62
N GLU A 189 9.04 -2.59 -14.63
CA GLU A 189 9.78 -1.32 -14.53
C GLU A 189 10.95 -1.34 -13.54
N VAL A 190 10.76 -0.73 -12.36
CA VAL A 190 11.78 -0.49 -11.33
C VAL A 190 12.24 -1.78 -10.66
N GLY A 191 11.34 -2.76 -10.51
CA GLY A 191 11.66 -4.06 -9.92
C GLY A 191 12.63 -4.85 -10.79
N LEU A 192 12.40 -4.91 -12.09
CA LEU A 192 13.31 -5.58 -13.03
C LEU A 192 14.67 -4.89 -13.10
N VAL A 193 14.70 -3.56 -13.09
CA VAL A 193 15.96 -2.80 -13.09
C VAL A 193 16.77 -3.10 -11.82
N HIS A 194 16.14 -3.11 -10.64
CA HIS A 194 16.83 -3.43 -9.40
C HIS A 194 17.37 -4.87 -9.39
N TRP A 195 16.60 -5.82 -9.93
CA TRP A 195 17.03 -7.20 -10.08
C TRP A 195 18.26 -7.32 -10.98
N LYS A 196 18.22 -6.72 -12.18
CA LYS A 196 19.36 -6.72 -13.11
C LYS A 196 20.60 -6.04 -12.50
N GLU A 197 20.40 -4.95 -11.77
CA GLU A 197 21.46 -4.25 -11.07
C GLU A 197 22.15 -5.14 -10.02
N MET A 198 21.37 -5.85 -9.20
CA MET A 198 21.89 -6.83 -8.24
C MET A 198 22.71 -7.93 -8.95
N CYS A 199 22.17 -8.51 -10.03
CA CYS A 199 22.84 -9.59 -10.75
C CYS A 199 24.15 -9.14 -11.40
N ASN A 200 24.19 -7.92 -11.94
CA ASN A 200 25.38 -7.41 -12.63
C ASN A 200 26.47 -6.91 -11.69
N ARG A 201 26.10 -6.50 -10.46
CA ARG A 201 27.04 -5.93 -9.47
C ARG A 201 27.61 -6.98 -8.51
N GLY A 202 27.21 -8.25 -8.62
CA GLY A 202 27.74 -9.35 -7.81
C GLY A 202 27.65 -9.09 -6.30
N HIS A 203 28.79 -9.19 -5.61
CA HIS A 203 28.93 -8.99 -4.16
C HIS A 203 28.73 -7.53 -3.69
N VAL A 204 28.34 -6.58 -4.54
CA VAL A 204 28.01 -5.22 -4.11
C VAL A 204 26.50 -5.09 -3.88
N GLU A 205 26.12 -4.47 -2.77
CA GLU A 205 24.70 -4.22 -2.48
C GLU A 205 24.14 -3.15 -3.44
N SER A 206 23.03 -3.47 -4.12
CA SER A 206 22.21 -2.49 -4.84
C SER A 206 21.08 -2.04 -3.92
N ALA A 207 20.82 -0.73 -3.86
CA ALA A 207 19.83 -0.15 -2.96
C ALA A 207 18.83 0.70 -3.76
N ARG A 208 17.52 0.49 -3.55
CA ARG A 208 16.51 1.23 -4.32
C ARG A 208 15.19 1.42 -3.56
N TRP A 209 14.53 2.54 -3.84
CA TRP A 209 13.15 2.80 -3.46
C TRP A 209 12.17 2.14 -4.44
N HIS A 210 11.14 1.51 -3.90
CA HIS A 210 10.05 0.89 -4.66
C HIS A 210 8.72 1.43 -4.16
N ALA A 211 7.90 1.91 -5.09
CA ALA A 211 6.53 2.31 -4.77
C ALA A 211 5.68 1.08 -4.44
N ILE A 212 4.95 1.15 -3.34
CA ILE A 212 4.07 0.05 -2.91
C ILE A 212 2.83 0.05 -3.81
N GLN A 213 2.55 -1.11 -4.40
CA GLN A 213 1.41 -1.34 -5.29
C GLN A 213 0.27 -2.06 -4.55
N PRO A 214 -0.99 -1.93 -5.00
CA PRO A 214 -2.13 -2.66 -4.43
C PRO A 214 -2.02 -4.20 -4.51
#